data_AF-A0A382AKD9-F1
#
_entry.id   AF-A0A382AKD9-F1
#
_cell.length_a   1.000
_cell.length_b   1.000
_cell.length_c   1.000
_cell.angle_alpha   90.00
_cell.angle_beta   90.00
_cell.angle_gamma   90.00
#
_symmetry.space_group_name_H-M   'P 1'
#
loop_
_entity.id
_entity.type
_entity.pdbx_description
1 polymer ?
#
loop_
_entity_poly.entity_id
_entity_poly.type
_entity_poly.pdbx_seq_one_letter_code
_entity_poly.pdbx_strand_id
1 'polypeptide(L)'
;MTKINTKKEIVAEKLGIKYIYESPDGGETVYAREVGNYTDERVMVSKSSKAHIDEEFRKRHRYITPEAVKLCWKHKGLQKAWEKYIMLLELYGHSEE
;
A
#
# COMPACT_ATOMS: atom_id res chain seq x y z
N MET A 1 28.57 -25.63 -2.93
CA MET A 1 28.81 -24.16 -2.98
C MET A 1 28.50 -23.60 -1.61
N THR A 2 29.48 -23.06 -0.90
CA THR A 2 29.27 -22.47 0.43
C THR A 2 28.57 -21.13 0.25
N LYS A 3 27.32 -20.98 0.72
CA LYS A 3 26.63 -19.69 0.73
C LYS A 3 27.43 -18.75 1.64
N ILE A 4 27.97 -17.68 1.07
CA ILE A 4 28.63 -16.63 1.84
C ILE A 4 27.54 -15.70 2.35
N ASN A 5 27.26 -15.76 3.65
CA ASN A 5 26.26 -14.90 4.26
C ASN A 5 26.72 -13.44 4.23
N THR A 6 25.78 -12.52 4.01
CA THR A 6 26.07 -11.09 4.02
C THR A 6 26.35 -10.59 5.43
N LYS A 7 27.07 -9.47 5.59
CA LYS A 7 27.26 -8.81 6.90
C LYS A 7 25.93 -8.56 7.62
N LYS A 8 24.86 -8.25 6.86
CA LYS A 8 23.52 -8.01 7.40
C LYS A 8 22.87 -9.27 7.97
N GLU A 9 23.02 -10.42 7.30
CA GLU A 9 22.52 -11.71 7.79
C GLU A 9 23.24 -12.14 9.07
N ILE A 10 24.56 -12.01 9.12
CA ILE A 10 25.36 -12.37 10.31
C ILE A 10 24.94 -11.55 11.54
N VAL A 11 24.68 -10.25 11.35
CA VAL A 11 24.22 -9.37 12.42
C VAL A 11 22.79 -9.72 12.84
N ALA A 12 21.90 -9.97 11.88
CA ALA A 12 20.51 -10.34 12.17
C ALA A 12 20.41 -11.67 12.93
N GLU A 13 21.20 -12.68 12.54
CA GLU A 13 21.28 -13.98 13.21
C GLU A 13 21.73 -13.82 14.66
N LYS A 14 22.80 -13.04 14.91
CA LYS A 14 23.28 -12.74 16.26
C LYS A 14 22.24 -12.03 17.13
N LEU A 15 21.38 -11.22 16.53
CA LEU A 15 20.35 -10.44 17.22
C LEU A 15 18.98 -11.15 17.25
N GLY A 16 18.85 -12.35 16.67
CA GLY A 16 17.58 -13.06 16.56
C GLY A 16 16.54 -12.36 15.67
N ILE A 17 16.97 -11.47 14.78
CA ILE A 17 16.11 -10.71 13.88
C ILE A 17 15.74 -11.58 12.68
N LYS A 18 14.44 -11.83 12.51
CA LYS A 18 13.90 -12.63 11.40
C LYS A 18 13.48 -11.80 10.19
N TYR A 19 13.02 -10.56 10.43
CA TYR A 19 12.44 -9.70 9.40
C TYR A 19 13.11 -8.34 9.34
N ILE A 20 13.15 -7.77 8.14
CA ILE A 20 13.53 -6.39 7.88
C ILE A 20 12.25 -5.63 7.56
N TYR A 21 12.02 -4.53 8.26
CA TYR A 21 10.90 -3.64 8.03
C TYR A 21 11.35 -2.40 7.26
N GLU A 22 10.65 -2.07 6.19
CA GLU A 22 10.98 -0.99 5.27
C GLU A 22 9.76 -0.12 5.04
N SER A 23 9.94 1.20 5.11
CA SER A 23 8.87 2.15 4.80
C SER A 23 9.42 3.24 3.86
N PRO A 24 8.88 3.35 2.63
CA PRO A 24 9.31 4.37 1.67
C PRO A 24 8.69 5.75 1.92
N ASP A 25 7.66 5.84 2.76
CA ASP A 25 6.79 7.00 2.94
C ASP A 25 6.77 7.50 4.41
N GLY A 26 7.86 7.26 5.15
CA GLY A 26 8.03 7.79 6.50
C GLY A 26 7.20 7.09 7.58
N GLY A 27 6.78 5.85 7.34
CA GLY A 27 6.04 5.01 8.26
C GLY A 27 4.56 4.84 7.91
N GLU A 28 4.07 5.52 6.89
CA GLU A 28 2.66 5.46 6.49
C GLU A 28 2.31 4.10 5.85
N THR A 29 3.25 3.49 5.13
CA THR A 29 3.18 2.12 4.64
C THR A 29 4.42 1.37 5.08
N VAL A 30 4.23 0.23 5.76
CA VAL A 30 5.33 -0.63 6.24
C VAL A 30 5.27 -1.94 5.51
N TYR A 31 6.41 -2.35 4.97
CA TYR A 31 6.63 -3.65 4.35
C TYR A 31 7.60 -4.47 5.19
N ALA A 32 7.46 -5.79 5.15
CA ALA A 32 8.37 -6.73 5.77
C ALA A 32 8.91 -7.72 4.74
N ARG A 33 10.14 -8.18 4.98
CA ARG A 33 10.73 -9.33 4.28
C ARG A 33 11.65 -10.11 5.19
N GLU A 34 11.83 -11.40 4.93
CA GLU A 34 12.74 -12.24 5.71
C GLU A 34 14.20 -11.87 5.43
N VAL A 35 15.03 -11.94 6.48
CA VAL A 35 16.47 -11.73 6.34
C VAL A 35 17.09 -12.87 5.52
N GLY A 36 17.89 -12.53 4.51
CA GLY A 36 18.54 -13.51 3.65
C GLY A 36 17.69 -13.96 2.46
N ASN A 37 16.41 -13.59 2.42
CA ASN A 37 15.53 -13.81 1.28
C ASN A 37 15.25 -12.48 0.56
N TYR A 38 16.29 -11.93 -0.06
CA TYR A 38 16.21 -10.62 -0.73
C TYR A 38 15.65 -10.67 -2.15
N THR A 39 15.41 -11.87 -2.68
CA THR A 39 14.79 -12.10 -3.98
C THR A 39 13.27 -12.07 -3.92
N ASP A 40 12.69 -12.34 -2.75
CA ASP A 40 11.24 -12.32 -2.58
C ASP A 40 10.68 -10.89 -2.50
N GLU A 41 9.45 -10.73 -2.97
CA GLU A 41 8.72 -9.47 -2.87
C GLU A 41 8.45 -9.11 -1.41
N ARG A 42 8.63 -7.84 -1.09
CA ARG A 42 8.28 -7.30 0.23
C ARG A 42 6.77 -7.37 0.45
N VAL A 43 6.34 -7.86 1.61
CA VAL A 43 4.92 -7.99 1.97
C VAL A 43 4.49 -6.77 2.77
N MET A 44 3.39 -6.12 2.38
CA MET A 44 2.83 -5.00 3.14
C MET A 44 2.25 -5.51 4.47
N VAL A 45 2.76 -5.01 5.59
CA VAL A 45 2.34 -5.41 6.95
C VAL A 45 1.53 -4.34 7.67
N SER A 46 1.66 -3.08 7.26
CA SER A 46 0.87 -1.98 7.83
C SER A 46 0.64 -0.89 6.80
N LYS A 47 -0.52 -0.24 6.89
CA LYS A 47 -0.87 0.92 6.09
C LYS A 47 -1.75 1.88 6.90
N SER A 48 -1.34 3.13 6.98
CA SER A 48 -2.06 4.17 7.69
C SER A 48 -3.32 4.60 6.93
N SER A 49 -4.25 5.24 7.65
CA SER A 49 -5.43 5.85 7.01
C SER A 49 -5.03 6.92 6.00
N LYS A 50 -3.95 7.67 6.25
CA LYS A 50 -3.46 8.70 5.34
C LYS A 50 -2.91 8.08 4.05
N ALA A 51 -2.08 7.05 4.14
CA ALA A 51 -1.60 6.33 2.96
C ALA A 51 -2.74 5.70 2.14
N HIS A 52 -3.80 5.23 2.81
CA HIS A 52 -5.01 4.78 2.11
C HIS A 52 -5.72 5.90 1.36
N ILE A 53 -5.92 7.05 2.01
CA ILE A 53 -6.57 8.21 1.39
C ILE A 53 -5.76 8.70 0.19
N ASP A 54 -4.45 8.83 0.35
CA ASP A 54 -3.55 9.33 -0.70
C ASP A 54 -3.49 8.37 -1.89
N GLU A 55 -3.47 7.05 -1.65
CA GLU A 55 -3.54 6.06 -2.72
C GLU A 55 -4.86 6.14 -3.49
N GLU A 56 -5.99 6.16 -2.79
CA GLU A 56 -7.32 6.22 -3.41
C GLU A 56 -7.51 7.52 -4.19
N PHE A 57 -7.07 8.64 -3.63
CA PHE A 57 -7.04 9.90 -4.34
C PHE A 57 -6.18 9.80 -5.60
N ARG A 58 -4.94 9.29 -5.52
CA ARG A 58 -4.08 9.13 -6.71
C ARG A 58 -4.74 8.33 -7.83
N LYS A 59 -5.40 7.21 -7.48
CA LYS A 59 -6.12 6.36 -8.44
C LYS A 59 -7.29 7.08 -9.09
N ARG A 60 -8.02 7.89 -8.33
CA ARG A 60 -9.33 8.44 -8.71
C ARG A 60 -9.36 9.97 -8.75
N HIS A 61 -8.21 10.64 -8.81
CA HIS A 61 -8.06 12.09 -8.65
C HIS A 61 -8.87 12.90 -9.68
N ARG A 62 -9.19 12.28 -10.82
CA ARG A 62 -10.07 12.86 -11.84
C ARG A 62 -11.51 13.06 -11.38
N TYR A 63 -11.95 12.29 -10.39
CA TYR A 63 -13.35 12.20 -9.98
C TYR A 63 -13.57 12.59 -8.51
N ILE A 64 -12.56 12.45 -7.65
CA ILE A 64 -12.70 12.63 -6.19
C ILE A 64 -11.64 13.57 -5.61
N THR A 65 -12.00 14.33 -4.58
CA THR A 65 -11.06 15.12 -3.76
C THR A 65 -10.59 14.33 -2.53
N PRO A 66 -9.45 14.67 -1.91
CA PRO A 66 -8.98 14.01 -0.69
C PRO A 66 -9.99 14.07 0.47
N GLU A 67 -10.74 15.17 0.58
CA GLU A 67 -11.81 15.37 1.58
C GLU A 67 -12.97 14.39 1.35
N ALA A 68 -13.37 14.21 0.10
CA ALA A 68 -14.42 13.24 -0.25
C ALA A 68 -13.97 11.80 0.04
N VAL A 69 -12.70 11.46 -0.18
CA VAL A 69 -12.13 10.14 0.20
C VAL A 69 -12.20 9.94 1.72
N LYS A 70 -11.78 10.95 2.50
CA LYS A 70 -11.89 10.93 3.97
C LYS A 70 -13.33 10.71 4.44
N LEU A 71 -14.30 11.36 3.80
CA LEU A 71 -15.71 11.24 4.16
C LEU A 71 -16.26 9.86 3.82
N CYS A 72 -15.92 9.32 2.64
CA CYS A 72 -16.27 7.96 2.24
C CYS A 72 -15.68 6.91 3.21
N TRP A 73 -14.43 7.10 3.63
CA TRP A 73 -13.78 6.20 4.58
C TRP A 73 -14.52 6.11 5.92
N LYS A 74 -14.98 7.25 6.43
CA LYS A 74 -15.78 7.35 7.66
C LYS A 74 -17.18 6.78 7.50
N HIS A 75 -17.78 6.87 6.31
CA HIS A 75 -19.18 6.51 6.07
C HIS A 75 -19.32 5.47 4.94
N LYS A 76 -19.48 4.19 5.31
CA LYS A 76 -19.57 3.08 4.35
C LYS A 76 -20.73 3.18 3.36
N GLY A 77 -21.84 3.82 3.73
CA GLY A 77 -22.95 4.09 2.81
C GLY A 77 -22.54 5.06 1.70
N LEU A 78 -21.82 6.13 2.06
CA LEU A 78 -21.30 7.10 1.10
C LEU A 78 -20.24 6.46 0.20
N GLN A 79 -19.35 5.64 0.76
CA GLN A 79 -18.37 4.88 -0.02
C GLN A 79 -19.06 4.04 -1.12
N LYS A 80 -20.11 3.29 -0.77
CA LYS A 80 -20.85 2.47 -1.74
C LYS A 80 -21.55 3.30 -2.82
N ALA A 81 -22.14 4.44 -2.45
CA ALA A 81 -22.78 5.34 -3.42
C ALA A 81 -21.74 5.91 -4.40
N TRP A 82 -20.56 6.27 -3.88
CA TRP A 82 -19.46 6.79 -4.65
C TRP A 82 -18.86 5.76 -5.63
N GLU A 83 -18.68 4.52 -5.18
CA GLU A 83 -18.23 3.41 -6.03
C GLU A 83 -19.18 3.18 -7.22
N LYS A 84 -20.50 3.26 -7.01
CA LYS A 84 -21.49 3.20 -8.09
C LYS A 84 -21.37 4.37 -9.07
N TYR A 85 -21.13 5.58 -8.56
CA TYR A 85 -20.96 6.76 -9.40
C TYR A 85 -19.71 6.66 -10.28
N ILE A 86 -18.56 6.24 -9.71
CA ILE A 86 -17.33 5.99 -10.48
C ILE A 86 -17.58 4.96 -11.58
N MET A 87 -18.22 3.84 -11.27
CA MET A 87 -18.54 2.80 -12.25
C MET A 87 -19.36 3.35 -13.44
N LEU A 88 -20.32 4.24 -13.17
CA LEU A 88 -21.08 4.91 -14.24
C LEU A 88 -20.20 5.84 -15.09
N LEU A 89 -19.27 6.56 -14.47
CA LEU A 89 -18.33 7.43 -15.20
C LEU A 89 -17.35 6.63 -16.06
N GLU A 90 -16.86 5.50 -15.56
CA GLU A 90 -16.00 4.58 -16.33
C GLU A 90 -16.78 3.99 -17.52
N LEU A 91 -18.04 3.58 -17.31
CA LEU A 91 -18.91 3.10 -18.38
C LEU A 91 -19.17 4.18 -19.44
N TYR A 92 -19.45 5.42 -19.02
CA TYR A 92 -19.70 6.53 -19.93
C TYR A 92 -18.43 6.94 -20.69
N GLY A 93 -17.28 7.01 -19.99
CA GLY A 93 -15.99 7.30 -20.60
C GLY A 93 -15.53 6.23 -21.61
N HIS A 94 -15.97 4.98 -21.44
CA HIS A 94 -15.77 3.91 -22.43
C HIS A 94 -16.81 3.89 -23.57
N SER A 95 -17.84 4.73 -23.53
CA SER A 95 -18.86 4.83 -24.59
C SER A 95 -18.53 5.88 -25.66
N GLU A 96 -17.44 6.63 -25.48
CA GLU A 96 -16.95 7.65 -26.43
C GLU A 96 -15.69 7.22 -27.21
N GLU A 97 -15.26 5.96 -27.12
CA GLU A 97 -14.25 5.32 -28.00
C GLU A 97 -14.91 4.40 -29.05
#